data_AF-A0A3N2KDT0-F1
#
_entry.id   AF-A0A3N2KDT0-F1
#
_cell.length_a   1.000
_cell.length_b   1.000
_cell.length_c   1.000
_cell.angle_alpha   90.00
_cell.angle_beta   90.00
_cell.angle_gamma   90.00
#
_symmetry.space_group_name_H-M   'P 1'
#
loop_
_entity.id
_entity.type
_entity.pdbx_description
1 polymer ?
#
loop_
_entity_poly.entity_id
_entity_poly.type
_entity_poly.pdbx_seq_one_letter_code
_entity_poly.pdbx_strand_id
1 'polypeptide(L)'
;MTREELENLLRNAVEDYTADEEAYDDNARLRIDPQSKEVSITDGGDEVEDADYYDVMDLIKMSPSDPGKWEVDEDAVKSVAEEYIG
;
A
#
# COMPACT_ATOMS: atom_id res chain seq x y z
N MET A 1 9.52 8.37 13.20
CA MET A 1 8.26 8.21 12.48
C MET A 1 7.17 7.80 13.47
N THR A 2 6.00 8.42 13.42
CA THR A 2 4.80 8.06 14.19
C THR A 2 3.93 7.09 13.39
N ARG A 3 2.91 6.48 14.04
CA ARG A 3 1.92 5.64 13.32
C ARG A 3 1.20 6.44 12.24
N GLU A 4 0.72 7.64 12.57
CA GLU A 4 0.01 8.51 11.63
C GLU A 4 0.90 8.89 10.43
N GLU A 5 2.20 9.10 10.64
CA GLU A 5 3.15 9.34 9.54
C GLU A 5 3.26 8.12 8.62
N LEU A 6 3.35 6.90 9.16
CA LEU A 6 3.38 5.67 8.35
C LEU A 6 2.06 5.46 7.60
N GLU A 7 0.93 5.62 8.28
CA GLU A 7 -0.40 5.48 7.69
C GLU A 7 -0.56 6.41 6.48
N ASN A 8 -0.08 7.66 6.60
CA ASN A 8 -0.08 8.60 5.49
C ASN A 8 0.85 8.17 4.34
N LEU A 9 2.02 7.60 4.62
CA LEU A 9 2.91 7.07 3.57
C LEU A 9 2.28 5.90 2.82
N LEU A 10 1.66 4.97 3.56
CA LEU A 10 0.93 3.83 3.00
C LEU A 10 -0.25 4.29 2.15
N ARG A 11 -1.09 5.19 2.68
CA ARG A 11 -2.21 5.79 1.98
C ARG A 11 -1.75 6.44 0.68
N ASN A 12 -0.74 7.30 0.72
CA ASN A 12 -0.26 8.00 -0.48
C ASN A 12 0.26 7.02 -1.54
N ALA A 13 0.99 5.98 -1.14
CA ALA A 13 1.47 4.96 -2.09
C ALA A 13 0.31 4.20 -2.77
N VAL A 14 -0.75 3.89 -2.03
CA VAL A 14 -1.94 3.22 -2.57
C VAL A 14 -2.80 4.18 -3.41
N GLU A 15 -2.89 5.47 -3.04
CA GLU A 15 -3.52 6.50 -3.88
C GLU A 15 -2.79 6.64 -5.21
N ASP A 16 -1.46 6.69 -5.20
CA ASP A 16 -0.64 6.75 -6.41
C ASP A 16 -0.86 5.51 -7.29
N TYR A 17 -1.00 4.32 -6.70
CA TYR A 17 -1.35 3.10 -7.43
C TYR A 17 -2.74 3.21 -8.08
N THR A 18 -3.78 3.56 -7.32
CA THR A 18 -5.16 3.62 -7.84
C THR A 18 -5.37 4.74 -8.87
N ALA A 19 -4.52 5.78 -8.87
CA ALA A 19 -4.54 6.84 -9.86
C ALA A 19 -4.01 6.40 -11.24
N ASP A 20 -3.10 5.43 -11.30
CA ASP A 20 -2.43 4.96 -12.52
C ASP A 20 -2.21 3.43 -12.49
N GLU A 21 -3.27 2.67 -12.18
CA GLU A 21 -3.19 1.21 -11.99
C GLU A 21 -2.66 0.47 -13.25
N GLU A 22 -2.87 1.04 -14.44
CA GLU A 22 -2.39 0.48 -15.71
C GLU A 22 -0.85 0.53 -15.86
N ALA A 23 -0.17 1.30 -15.01
CA ALA A 23 1.29 1.38 -14.98
C ALA A 23 1.95 0.19 -14.25
N TYR A 24 1.16 -0.61 -13.54
CA TYR A 24 1.62 -1.72 -12.71
C TYR A 24 1.09 -3.06 -13.23
N ASP A 25 1.73 -4.15 -12.81
CA ASP A 25 1.28 -5.50 -13.15
C ASP A 25 0.15 -6.02 -12.23
N ASP A 26 -0.46 -7.14 -12.62
CA ASP A 26 -1.52 -7.79 -11.84
C ASP A 26 -1.05 -8.30 -10.46
N ASN A 27 0.26 -8.32 -10.20
CA ASN A 27 0.87 -8.76 -8.95
C ASN A 27 1.52 -7.60 -8.18
N ALA A 28 1.06 -6.37 -8.42
CA ALA A 28 1.55 -5.19 -7.75
C ALA A 28 1.42 -5.32 -6.23
N ARG A 29 2.49 -4.94 -5.54
CA ARG A 29 2.67 -5.09 -4.10
C ARG A 29 3.14 -3.80 -3.48
N LEU A 30 2.63 -3.52 -2.29
CA LEU A 30 3.18 -2.51 -1.42
C LEU A 30 4.36 -3.13 -0.64
N ARG A 31 5.55 -2.55 -0.82
CA ARG A 31 6.78 -2.91 -0.13
C ARG A 31 7.04 -1.96 1.02
N ILE A 32 7.41 -2.49 2.17
CA ILE A 32 7.84 -1.73 3.35
C ILE A 32 9.22 -2.22 3.78
N ASP A 33 10.16 -1.29 3.96
CA ASP A 33 11.40 -1.59 4.68
C ASP A 33 11.12 -1.53 6.20
N PRO A 34 11.21 -2.65 6.94
CA PRO A 34 10.88 -2.67 8.36
C PRO A 34 11.86 -1.89 9.24
N GLN A 35 13.07 -1.55 8.75
CA GLN A 35 14.05 -0.75 9.47
C GLN A 35 13.88 0.75 9.21
N SER A 36 13.84 1.16 7.94
CA SER A 36 13.76 2.58 7.54
C SER A 36 12.33 3.10 7.47
N LYS A 37 11.36 2.19 7.31
CA LYS A 37 9.93 2.47 7.10
C LYS A 37 9.65 3.18 5.78
N GLU A 38 10.54 3.04 4.81
CA GLU A 38 10.29 3.44 3.43
C GLU A 38 9.18 2.56 2.83
N VAL A 39 8.26 3.22 2.11
CA VAL A 39 7.09 2.60 1.48
C VAL A 39 7.14 2.86 -0.03
N SER A 40 6.86 1.84 -0.82
CA SER A 40 6.79 1.96 -2.29
C SER A 40 5.93 0.85 -2.90
N ILE A 41 5.29 1.13 -4.04
CA ILE A 41 4.66 0.09 -4.86
C ILE A 41 5.71 -0.54 -5.78
N THR A 42 5.62 -1.84 -5.98
CA THR A 42 6.51 -2.61 -6.86
C THR A 42 5.71 -3.68 -7.60
N ASP A 43 6.14 -3.99 -8.82
CA ASP A 43 5.61 -5.10 -9.60
C ASP A 43 6.14 -6.45 -9.11
N GLY A 44 5.49 -7.53 -9.55
CA GLY A 44 5.89 -8.89 -9.23
C GLY A 44 7.29 -9.24 -9.77
N GLY A 45 8.24 -9.51 -8.87
CA GLY A 45 9.58 -10.01 -9.20
C GLY A 45 10.74 -9.12 -8.73
N ASP A 46 10.45 -7.90 -8.29
CA ASP A 46 11.43 -7.00 -7.67
C ASP A 46 11.53 -7.23 -6.16
N GLU A 47 12.00 -8.42 -5.79
CA GLU A 47 12.20 -8.80 -4.39
C GLU A 47 13.51 -8.22 -3.84
N VAL A 48 13.38 -7.34 -2.86
CA VAL A 48 14.45 -6.89 -1.96
C VAL A 48 14.45 -7.76 -0.70
N GLU A 49 15.64 -8.21 -0.28
CA GLU A 49 15.84 -8.93 0.98
C GLU A 49 15.39 -8.09 2.18
N ASP A 50 14.88 -8.75 3.22
CA ASP A 50 14.44 -8.14 4.49
C ASP A 50 13.33 -7.08 4.37
N ALA A 51 12.61 -7.02 3.24
CA ALA A 51 11.42 -6.19 3.09
C ALA A 51 10.12 -6.99 3.30
N ASP A 52 9.10 -6.31 3.81
CA ASP A 52 7.75 -6.85 3.94
C ASP A 52 6.91 -6.44 2.72
N TYR A 53 6.01 -7.34 2.30
CA TYR A 53 5.17 -7.13 1.12
C TYR A 53 3.71 -7.41 1.45
N TYR A 54 2.85 -6.52 0.99
CA TYR A 54 1.40 -6.62 1.06
C TYR A 54 0.83 -6.51 -0.35
N ASP A 55 -0.07 -7.41 -0.72
CA ASP A 55 -0.71 -7.34 -2.04
C ASP A 55 -1.54 -6.04 -2.09
N VAL A 56 -1.34 -5.20 -3.11
CA VAL A 56 -1.97 -3.87 -3.12
C VAL A 56 -3.50 -3.98 -3.22
N MET A 57 -3.98 -5.09 -3.78
CA MET A 57 -5.40 -5.46 -3.87
C MET A 57 -6.06 -5.65 -2.50
N ASP A 58 -5.30 -5.96 -1.44
CA ASP A 58 -5.81 -6.07 -0.06
C ASP A 58 -5.89 -4.69 0.63
N LEU A 59 -5.30 -3.65 0.03
CA LEU A 59 -5.24 -2.29 0.58
C LEU A 59 -6.20 -1.32 -0.13
N ILE A 60 -6.97 -1.81 -1.10
CA ILE A 60 -7.96 -1.04 -1.85
C ILE A 60 -9.35 -1.68 -1.72
N LYS A 61 -10.37 -0.88 -1.94
CA LYS A 61 -11.76 -1.32 -2.01
C LYS A 61 -12.49 -0.66 -3.15
N MET A 62 -13.56 -1.30 -3.62
CA MET A 62 -14.39 -0.73 -4.66
C MET A 62 -15.11 0.52 -4.13
N SER A 63 -15.00 1.64 -4.84
CA SER A 63 -15.62 2.88 -4.39
C SER A 63 -17.14 2.75 -4.37
N PRO A 64 -17.81 3.05 -3.24
CA PRO A 64 -19.27 3.06 -3.18
C PRO A 64 -19.87 4.26 -3.92
N SER A 65 -19.08 5.32 -4.12
CA SER A 65 -19.49 6.54 -4.80
C SER A 65 -19.18 6.58 -6.29
N ASP A 66 -18.15 5.84 -6.74
CA ASP A 66 -17.76 5.78 -8.15
C ASP A 66 -17.62 4.32 -8.63
N PRO A 67 -18.71 3.73 -9.17
CA PRO A 67 -18.71 2.33 -9.58
C PRO A 67 -17.64 2.03 -10.63
N GLY A 68 -16.77 1.08 -10.32
CA GLY A 68 -15.67 0.67 -11.20
C GLY A 68 -14.35 1.40 -10.93
N LYS A 69 -14.30 2.25 -9.90
CA LYS A 69 -13.07 2.81 -9.36
C LYS A 69 -12.66 2.13 -8.05
N TRP A 70 -11.36 2.05 -7.84
CA TRP A 70 -10.77 1.68 -6.57
C TRP A 70 -10.52 2.92 -5.72
N GLU A 71 -10.71 2.79 -4.42
CA GLU A 71 -10.31 3.76 -3.40
C GLU A 71 -9.49 3.05 -2.33
N VAL A 72 -8.67 3.80 -1.59
CA VAL A 72 -7.88 3.25 -0.49
C VAL A 72 -8.79 2.63 0.57
N ASP A 73 -8.44 1.43 1.03
CA ASP A 73 -9.05 0.87 2.22
C ASP A 73 -8.34 1.34 3.49
N GLU A 74 -8.85 2.44 4.04
CA GLU A 74 -8.39 3.08 5.29
C GLU A 74 -8.18 2.12 6.45
N ASP A 75 -9.09 1.15 6.63
CA ASP A 75 -9.02 0.21 7.76
C ASP A 75 -7.88 -0.80 7.55
N ALA A 76 -7.65 -1.23 6.31
CA ALA A 76 -6.55 -2.12 5.95
C ALA A 76 -5.19 -1.42 6.10
N VAL A 77 -5.07 -0.20 5.56
CA VAL A 77 -3.85 0.62 5.70
C VAL A 77 -3.50 0.87 7.17
N LYS A 78 -4.50 1.21 7.99
CA LYS A 78 -4.30 1.38 9.42
C LYS A 78 -3.84 0.09 10.09
N SER A 79 -4.45 -1.06 9.75
CA SER A 79 -4.04 -2.36 10.30
C SER A 79 -2.56 -2.64 10.02
N VAL A 80 -2.08 -2.37 8.80
CA VAL A 80 -0.66 -2.54 8.45
C VAL A 80 0.22 -1.60 9.27
N ALA A 81 -0.15 -0.32 9.41
CA ALA A 81 0.63 0.62 10.21
C ALA A 81 0.74 0.19 11.69
N GLU A 82 -0.30 -0.42 12.25
CA GLU A 82 -0.34 -0.94 13.62
C GLU A 82 0.64 -2.11 13.86
N GLU A 83 0.96 -2.90 12.83
CA GLU A 83 1.95 -3.99 12.92
C GLU A 83 3.37 -3.45 13.21
N TYR A 84 3.66 -2.22 12.79
CA TYR A 84 4.98 -1.61 12.96
C TYR A 84 5.06 -0.64 14.13
N ILE A 85 3.97 0.08 14.43
CA ILE A 85 3.92 1.10 15.47
C ILE A 85 2.63 0.94 16.28
N GLY A 86 2.74 0.21 17.40
CA GLY A 86 1.69 -0.02 18.39
C GLY A 86 1.28 1.20 19.21
#